data_AF-A0A7S1PA97-F1
#
_entry.id   AF-A0A7S1PA97-F1
#
_cell.length_a   1.000
_cell.length_b   1.000
_cell.length_c   1.000
_cell.angle_alpha   90.00
_cell.angle_beta   90.00
_cell.angle_gamma   90.00
#
_symmetry.space_group_name_H-M   'P 1'
#
loop_
_entity.id
_entity.type
_entity.pdbx_description
1 polymer ?
#
loop_
_entity_poly.entity_id
_entity_poly.type
_entity_poly.pdbx_seq_one_letter_code
_entity_poly.pdbx_strand_id
1 'polypeptide(L)'
;APEPPAPVPPPESAAAAAEPAHQSDDDLFAPPIDLDNDDIFFDDEYDKNLEAAKKKRAAEAAASDVADELKCCVCMEVIVKAATTECGHSFCRSCLEDWLRSAKKKECPQCRQAVTRVPVGNVSLDNIISKSVATSLTEEELKDFKNRQKQVVDRREKEENECAKLRRQVERAKRKHQQFLSIGNIWNRKQKQTFSGGVSKYEGAEARTLYCELVGLSEQWIHGASEKQLRIAAGNLELDSSYAPGRRYLLKTPGDVKDRLLLFLKYS
;
A
#
# COMPACT_ATOMS: atom_id res chain seq x y z
N ALA A 1 -6.48 -32.40 -25.72
CA ALA A 1 -7.30 -31.18 -25.71
C ALA A 1 -8.74 -31.61 -25.50
N PRO A 2 -9.50 -31.00 -24.57
CA PRO A 2 -10.91 -31.33 -24.37
C PRO A 2 -11.73 -30.76 -25.54
N GLU A 3 -12.63 -31.57 -26.10
CA GLU A 3 -13.58 -31.12 -27.12
C GLU A 3 -14.69 -30.26 -26.49
N PRO A 4 -15.10 -29.16 -27.15
CA PRO A 4 -16.21 -28.30 -26.70
C PRO A 4 -17.59 -28.89 -27.00
N PRO A 5 -18.64 -28.46 -26.27
CA PRO A 5 -19.97 -29.06 -26.27
C PRO A 5 -20.79 -28.76 -27.53
N ALA A 6 -21.66 -29.72 -27.90
CA ALA A 6 -22.66 -29.55 -28.96
C ALA A 6 -23.95 -28.87 -28.44
N PRO A 7 -24.65 -28.10 -29.29
CA PRO A 7 -25.75 -27.22 -28.91
C PRO A 7 -27.10 -27.94 -28.94
N VAL A 8 -28.05 -27.51 -28.11
CA VAL A 8 -29.46 -27.95 -28.19
C VAL A 8 -30.37 -26.73 -28.44
N PRO A 9 -31.28 -26.81 -29.43
CA PRO A 9 -32.03 -25.66 -29.96
C PRO A 9 -33.27 -25.24 -29.12
N PRO A 10 -33.84 -24.06 -29.40
CA PRO A 10 -35.06 -23.53 -28.80
C PRO A 10 -36.30 -23.82 -29.70
N PRO A 11 -37.46 -23.16 -29.50
CA PRO A 11 -38.40 -23.24 -28.37
C PRO A 11 -39.84 -23.55 -28.87
N GLU A 12 -40.80 -23.82 -27.97
CA GLU A 12 -42.25 -23.61 -28.18
C GLU A 12 -43.02 -24.11 -26.94
N SER A 13 -44.20 -23.64 -26.54
CA SER A 13 -44.82 -22.32 -26.39
C SER A 13 -46.10 -22.57 -25.57
N ALA A 14 -46.58 -21.55 -24.82
CA ALA A 14 -47.93 -21.41 -24.23
C ALA A 14 -48.33 -22.42 -23.13
N ALA A 15 -49.13 -22.14 -22.10
CA ALA A 15 -49.98 -21.03 -21.66
C ALA A 15 -50.14 -21.24 -20.13
N ALA A 16 -50.16 -20.27 -19.22
CA ALA A 16 -51.24 -19.34 -18.88
C ALA A 16 -51.45 -19.37 -17.34
N ALA A 17 -51.65 -18.17 -16.78
CA ALA A 17 -52.38 -17.83 -15.55
C ALA A 17 -51.89 -18.40 -14.20
N ALA A 18 -51.28 -17.52 -13.38
CA ALA A 18 -51.86 -17.03 -12.11
C ALA A 18 -50.82 -16.20 -11.33
N GLU A 19 -50.93 -14.87 -11.38
CA GLU A 19 -50.52 -13.97 -10.29
C GLU A 19 -51.73 -13.82 -9.33
N PRO A 20 -51.61 -13.35 -8.05
CA PRO A 20 -50.52 -12.53 -7.48
C PRO A 20 -50.14 -12.84 -6.01
N ALA A 21 -49.06 -12.22 -5.54
CA ALA A 21 -48.92 -11.75 -4.14
C ALA A 21 -47.81 -10.69 -4.06
N HIS A 22 -48.12 -9.48 -4.53
CA HIS A 22 -47.31 -8.29 -4.27
C HIS A 22 -47.70 -7.80 -2.87
N GLN A 23 -46.80 -7.89 -1.90
CA GLN A 23 -46.95 -7.20 -0.62
C GLN A 23 -46.75 -5.71 -0.88
N SER A 24 -47.86 -5.00 -1.09
CA SER A 24 -47.93 -3.54 -1.01
C SER A 24 -48.06 -3.15 0.46
N ASP A 25 -46.99 -2.62 1.05
CA ASP A 25 -47.05 -1.82 2.26
C ASP A 25 -47.67 -0.45 1.90
N ASP A 26 -48.96 -0.43 1.59
CA ASP A 26 -49.76 0.78 1.36
C ASP A 26 -50.66 1.03 2.58
N ASP A 27 -50.04 1.39 3.70
CA ASP A 27 -50.70 2.07 4.83
C ASP A 27 -49.97 3.40 5.16
N LEU A 28 -49.53 4.10 4.12
CA LEU A 28 -49.40 5.56 4.20
C LEU A 28 -50.79 6.13 3.94
N PHE A 29 -51.45 6.51 5.04
CA PHE A 29 -52.72 7.23 5.09
C PHE A 29 -52.70 8.43 4.13
N ALA A 30 -53.10 8.22 2.87
CA ALA A 30 -53.33 9.30 1.93
C ALA A 30 -54.67 9.95 2.30
N PRO A 31 -54.71 11.24 2.65
CA PRO A 31 -55.97 11.91 2.93
C PRO A 31 -56.86 11.92 1.67
N PRO A 32 -58.20 11.97 1.82
CA PRO A 32 -59.11 12.05 0.69
C PRO A 32 -58.80 13.29 -0.15
N ILE A 33 -58.57 13.10 -1.45
CA ILE A 33 -58.40 14.19 -2.40
C ILE A 33 -59.81 14.57 -2.88
N ASP A 34 -60.32 15.70 -2.38
CA ASP A 34 -61.55 16.33 -2.88
C ASP A 34 -61.27 16.89 -4.28
N LEU A 35 -61.87 16.28 -5.31
CA LEU A 35 -61.69 16.63 -6.73
C LEU A 35 -62.50 17.86 -7.19
N ASP A 36 -63.14 18.58 -6.27
CA ASP A 36 -63.93 19.79 -6.56
C ASP A 36 -63.21 21.09 -6.16
N ASN A 37 -61.94 21.01 -5.72
CA ASN A 37 -61.12 22.18 -5.39
C ASN A 37 -59.97 22.30 -6.40
N ASP A 38 -60.05 23.28 -7.31
CA ASP A 38 -59.03 23.61 -8.32
C ASP A 38 -57.69 24.12 -7.74
N ASP A 39 -57.47 23.93 -6.43
CA ASP A 39 -56.21 24.20 -5.76
C ASP A 39 -55.48 22.87 -5.51
N ILE A 40 -54.92 22.29 -6.58
CA ILE A 40 -53.77 21.39 -6.45
C ILE A 40 -52.64 22.27 -5.88
N PHE A 41 -52.60 22.39 -4.56
CA PHE A 41 -51.43 22.89 -3.84
C PHE A 41 -50.29 21.92 -4.19
N PHE A 42 -49.54 22.26 -5.23
CA PHE A 42 -48.17 21.81 -5.37
C PHE A 42 -47.45 22.35 -4.14
N ASP A 43 -47.43 21.58 -3.06
CA ASP A 43 -46.72 21.98 -1.86
C ASP A 43 -45.25 22.15 -2.24
N ASP A 44 -44.82 23.41 -2.34
CA ASP A 44 -43.43 23.86 -2.51
C ASP A 44 -42.44 23.10 -1.61
N GLU A 45 -42.94 22.55 -0.50
CA GLU A 45 -42.22 21.71 0.45
C GLU A 45 -41.86 20.31 -0.11
N TYR A 46 -42.75 19.66 -0.87
CA TYR A 46 -42.49 18.36 -1.49
C TYR A 46 -41.38 18.44 -2.54
N ASP A 47 -41.43 19.43 -3.43
CA ASP A 47 -40.41 19.65 -4.46
C ASP A 47 -39.05 20.03 -3.84
N LYS A 48 -39.04 20.85 -2.78
CA LYS A 48 -37.81 21.16 -2.02
C LYS A 48 -37.18 19.91 -1.40
N ASN A 49 -38.00 19.03 -0.82
CA ASN A 49 -37.53 17.79 -0.21
C ASN A 49 -37.00 16.80 -1.25
N LEU A 50 -37.65 16.71 -2.42
CA LEU A 50 -37.21 15.87 -3.54
C LEU A 50 -35.87 16.35 -4.12
N GLU A 51 -35.69 17.65 -4.32
CA GLU A 51 -34.43 18.23 -4.79
C GLU A 51 -33.30 18.08 -3.76
N ALA A 52 -33.61 18.23 -2.46
CA ALA A 52 -32.64 17.96 -1.40
C ALA A 52 -32.19 16.49 -1.38
N ALA A 53 -33.12 15.55 -1.57
CA ALA A 53 -32.83 14.12 -1.64
C ALA A 53 -31.99 13.75 -2.88
N LYS A 54 -32.30 14.33 -4.05
CA LYS A 54 -31.49 14.16 -5.27
C LYS A 54 -30.07 14.69 -5.08
N LYS A 55 -29.93 15.89 -4.48
CA LYS A 55 -28.62 16.51 -4.21
C LYS A 55 -27.80 15.68 -3.21
N LYS A 56 -28.45 15.10 -2.20
CA LYS A 56 -27.81 14.18 -1.24
C LYS A 56 -27.30 12.92 -1.93
N ARG A 57 -28.12 12.26 -2.76
CA ARG A 57 -27.72 11.06 -3.52
C ARG A 57 -26.58 11.34 -4.50
N ALA A 58 -26.61 12.48 -5.19
CA ALA A 58 -25.53 12.88 -6.09
C ALA A 58 -24.21 13.12 -5.33
N ALA A 59 -24.28 13.71 -4.14
CA ALA A 59 -23.11 13.88 -3.28
C ALA A 59 -22.57 12.54 -2.75
N GLU A 60 -23.44 11.62 -2.36
CA GLU A 60 -23.07 10.26 -1.93
C GLU A 60 -22.41 9.46 -3.07
N ALA A 61 -22.96 9.53 -4.29
CA ALA A 61 -22.38 8.89 -5.46
C ALA A 61 -20.99 9.45 -5.80
N ALA A 62 -20.83 10.78 -5.84
CA ALA A 62 -19.54 11.42 -6.08
C ALA A 62 -18.52 11.09 -4.97
N ALA A 63 -18.97 10.96 -3.72
CA ALA A 63 -18.12 10.59 -2.60
C ALA A 63 -17.65 9.13 -2.67
N SER A 64 -18.47 8.23 -3.23
CA SER A 64 -18.11 6.83 -3.53
C SER A 64 -17.04 6.73 -4.61
N ASP A 65 -17.20 7.46 -5.72
CA ASP A 65 -16.22 7.48 -6.83
C ASP A 65 -14.83 7.92 -6.33
N VAL A 66 -14.77 8.92 -5.45
CA VAL A 66 -13.52 9.38 -4.84
C VAL A 66 -12.91 8.32 -3.91
N ALA A 67 -13.72 7.51 -3.23
CA ALA A 67 -13.20 6.44 -2.37
C ALA A 67 -12.55 5.32 -3.20
N ASP A 68 -13.07 5.05 -4.40
CA ASP A 68 -12.50 4.08 -5.34
C ASP A 68 -11.13 4.52 -5.87
N GLU A 69 -10.94 5.80 -6.15
CA GLU A 69 -9.63 6.35 -6.56
C GLU A 69 -8.56 6.26 -5.47
N LEU A 70 -8.96 6.08 -4.21
CA LEU A 70 -8.07 5.99 -3.04
C LEU A 70 -7.73 4.55 -2.65
N LYS A 71 -8.05 3.58 -3.50
CA LYS A 71 -7.72 2.16 -3.29
C LYS A 71 -6.28 1.84 -3.70
N CYS A 72 -5.63 1.01 -2.89
CA CYS A 72 -4.29 0.51 -3.14
C CYS A 72 -4.36 -0.62 -4.18
N CYS A 73 -3.64 -0.52 -5.31
CA CYS A 73 -3.68 -1.58 -6.34
C CYS A 73 -3.10 -2.94 -5.91
N VAL A 74 -2.46 -3.01 -4.73
CA VAL A 74 -1.85 -4.25 -4.21
C VAL A 74 -2.84 -5.04 -3.38
N CYS A 75 -3.58 -4.38 -2.48
CA CYS A 75 -4.57 -5.05 -1.63
C CYS A 75 -6.02 -4.79 -2.07
N MET A 76 -6.24 -3.93 -3.07
CA MET A 76 -7.54 -3.48 -3.57
C MET A 76 -8.44 -2.78 -2.55
N GLU A 77 -7.86 -2.38 -1.42
CA GLU A 77 -8.54 -1.71 -0.31
C GLU A 77 -8.10 -0.26 -0.18
N VAL A 78 -8.88 0.57 0.51
CA VAL A 78 -8.54 1.97 0.79
C VAL A 78 -7.16 2.09 1.44
N ILE A 79 -6.33 3.00 0.94
CA ILE A 79 -4.94 3.15 1.35
C ILE A 79 -4.82 3.47 2.85
N VAL A 80 -4.01 2.70 3.57
CA VAL A 80 -3.62 2.99 4.97
C VAL A 80 -2.16 3.42 4.99
N LYS A 81 -1.91 4.63 5.52
CA LYS A 81 -0.58 5.27 5.53
C LYS A 81 0.01 5.34 4.12
N ALA A 82 -0.41 6.32 3.36
CA ALA A 82 -0.01 6.50 1.97
C ALA A 82 1.51 6.63 1.80
N ALA A 83 2.09 5.78 0.96
CA ALA A 83 3.48 5.87 0.52
C ALA A 83 3.53 6.04 -1.00
N THR A 84 4.18 7.11 -1.44
CA THR A 84 4.24 7.51 -2.86
C THR A 84 5.62 7.25 -3.42
N THR A 85 5.65 6.58 -4.56
CA THR A 85 6.87 6.30 -5.33
C THR A 85 7.25 7.51 -6.21
N GLU A 86 8.49 7.55 -6.71
CA GLU A 86 8.96 8.66 -7.57
C GLU A 86 8.21 8.78 -8.91
N CYS A 87 7.51 7.73 -9.34
CA CYS A 87 6.63 7.77 -10.51
C CYS A 87 5.23 8.37 -10.21
N GLY A 88 4.96 8.76 -8.97
CA GLY A 88 3.71 9.40 -8.55
C GLY A 88 2.62 8.45 -8.03
N HIS A 89 2.77 7.13 -8.14
CA HIS A 89 1.79 6.18 -7.62
C HIS A 89 1.90 6.00 -6.10
N SER A 90 0.75 5.97 -5.43
CA SER A 90 0.61 5.82 -3.98
C SER A 90 -0.03 4.48 -3.61
N PHE A 91 0.44 3.89 -2.51
CA PHE A 91 -0.02 2.59 -1.99
C PHE A 91 -0.07 2.63 -0.46
N CYS A 92 -0.64 1.59 0.16
CA CYS A 92 -0.42 1.34 1.58
C CYS A 92 1.09 1.21 1.85
N ARG A 93 1.60 1.87 2.88
CA ARG A 93 3.01 1.80 3.30
C ARG A 93 3.48 0.35 3.41
N SER A 94 2.69 -0.47 4.11
CA SER A 94 2.93 -1.89 4.30
C SER A 94 3.02 -2.67 2.98
N CYS A 95 2.00 -2.54 2.13
CA CYS A 95 1.95 -3.24 0.86
C CYS A 95 3.14 -2.91 -0.04
N LEU A 96 3.54 -1.64 -0.10
CA LEU A 96 4.69 -1.22 -0.89
C LEU A 96 6.01 -1.73 -0.30
N GLU A 97 6.17 -1.69 1.02
CA GLU A 97 7.33 -2.24 1.71
C GLU A 97 7.49 -3.73 1.44
N ASP A 98 6.40 -4.50 1.60
CA ASP A 98 6.38 -5.95 1.40
C ASP A 98 6.63 -6.32 -0.07
N TRP A 99 6.05 -5.55 -0.99
CA TRP A 99 6.30 -5.68 -2.43
C TRP A 99 7.78 -5.44 -2.77
N LEU A 100 8.33 -4.31 -2.35
CA LEU A 100 9.72 -3.97 -2.64
C LEU A 100 10.66 -4.99 -2.00
N ARG A 101 10.37 -5.47 -0.79
CA ARG A 101 11.18 -6.50 -0.10
C ARG A 101 11.19 -7.82 -0.86
N SER A 102 10.01 -8.30 -1.27
CA SER A 102 9.85 -9.61 -1.91
C SER A 102 10.27 -9.62 -3.39
N ALA A 103 10.21 -8.46 -4.05
CA ALA A 103 10.47 -8.39 -5.47
C ALA A 103 11.98 -8.51 -5.80
N LYS A 104 12.30 -9.42 -6.73
CA LYS A 104 13.65 -9.52 -7.33
C LYS A 104 14.09 -8.21 -8.00
N LYS A 105 13.12 -7.38 -8.42
CA LYS A 105 13.34 -6.06 -9.01
C LYS A 105 12.54 -5.04 -8.20
N LYS A 106 13.19 -3.97 -7.77
CA LYS A 106 12.54 -2.89 -7.01
C LYS A 106 11.79 -1.99 -8.01
N GLU A 107 10.57 -2.37 -8.34
CA GLU A 107 9.72 -1.74 -9.37
C GLU A 107 8.34 -1.38 -8.78
N CYS A 108 7.72 -0.34 -9.33
CA CYS A 108 6.38 0.10 -8.93
C CYS A 108 5.34 -0.98 -9.27
N PRO A 109 4.43 -1.35 -8.32
CA PRO A 109 3.38 -2.33 -8.59
C PRO A 109 2.47 -1.97 -9.78
N GLN A 110 2.22 -0.67 -9.98
CA GLN A 110 1.29 -0.18 -10.99
C GLN A 110 1.92 -0.06 -12.37
N CYS A 111 2.97 0.76 -12.52
CA CYS A 111 3.56 1.08 -13.83
C CYS A 111 4.86 0.32 -14.14
N ARG A 112 5.36 -0.51 -13.21
CA ARG A 112 6.62 -1.27 -13.33
C ARG A 112 7.87 -0.41 -13.53
N GLN A 113 7.77 0.90 -13.36
CA GLN A 113 8.92 1.79 -13.35
C GLN A 113 9.83 1.43 -12.16
N ALA A 114 11.14 1.42 -12.39
CA ALA A 114 12.11 1.15 -11.32
C ALA A 114 11.94 2.19 -10.19
N VAL A 115 11.94 1.70 -8.95
CA VAL A 115 11.92 2.52 -7.73
C VAL A 115 13.37 2.64 -7.28
N THR A 116 13.97 3.79 -7.55
CA THR A 116 15.36 4.09 -7.19
C THR A 116 15.46 4.81 -5.85
N ARG A 117 14.45 5.61 -5.52
CA ARG A 117 14.35 6.37 -4.28
C ARG A 117 13.42 5.72 -3.28
N VAL A 118 13.68 6.02 -2.02
CA VAL A 118 12.84 5.64 -0.88
C VAL A 118 11.44 6.26 -1.05
N PRO A 119 10.35 5.48 -1.12
CA PRO A 119 9.00 6.00 -1.14
C PRO A 119 8.70 6.93 0.06
N VAL A 120 8.07 8.07 -0.24
CA VAL A 120 7.79 9.14 0.72
C VAL A 120 6.36 9.03 1.23
N GLY A 121 6.16 9.26 2.53
CA GLY A 121 4.82 9.33 3.12
C GLY A 121 4.05 10.56 2.61
N ASN A 122 2.79 10.40 2.24
CA ASN A 122 1.95 11.49 1.76
C ASN A 122 0.87 11.85 2.80
N VAL A 123 1.21 12.81 3.66
CA VAL A 123 0.33 13.28 4.76
C VAL A 123 -0.95 13.92 4.21
N SER A 124 -0.86 14.63 3.09
CA SER A 124 -2.03 15.24 2.45
C SER A 124 -3.02 14.18 1.97
N LEU A 125 -2.52 13.10 1.37
CA LEU A 125 -3.35 11.98 0.94
C LEU A 125 -3.96 11.24 2.13
N ASP A 126 -3.19 11.01 3.20
CA ASP A 126 -3.72 10.42 4.45
C ASP A 126 -4.86 11.26 5.04
N ASN A 127 -4.75 12.59 5.02
CA ASN A 127 -5.80 13.49 5.50
C ASN A 127 -7.06 13.44 4.64
N ILE A 128 -6.90 13.34 3.31
CA ILE A 128 -8.02 13.20 2.37
C ILE A 128 -8.72 11.88 2.59
N ILE A 129 -7.97 10.77 2.65
CA ILE A 129 -8.49 9.43 2.93
C ILE A 129 -9.27 9.40 4.25
N SER A 130 -8.71 10.00 5.30
CA SER A 130 -9.38 10.01 6.62
C SER A 130 -10.74 10.71 6.58
N LYS A 131 -10.91 11.70 5.71
CA LYS A 131 -12.18 12.41 5.53
C LYS A 131 -13.14 11.62 4.63
N SER A 132 -12.66 11.07 3.50
CA SER A 132 -13.50 10.30 2.58
C SER A 132 -14.01 8.99 3.20
N VAL A 133 -13.17 8.31 3.97
CA VAL A 133 -13.53 7.10 4.73
C VAL A 133 -14.71 7.34 5.66
N ALA A 134 -14.83 8.53 6.24
CA ALA A 134 -15.91 8.87 7.17
C ALA A 134 -17.25 9.17 6.47
N THR A 135 -17.22 9.53 5.19
CA THR A 135 -18.41 9.97 4.43
C THR A 135 -18.88 8.96 3.40
N SER A 136 -17.98 8.10 2.90
CA SER A 136 -18.19 7.33 1.67
C SER A 136 -18.22 5.82 1.86
N LEU A 137 -17.77 5.30 3.00
CA LEU A 137 -17.66 3.85 3.23
C LEU A 137 -18.82 3.30 4.04
N THR A 138 -19.15 2.04 3.77
CA THR A 138 -20.08 1.26 4.59
C THR A 138 -19.51 0.99 5.99
N GLU A 139 -20.37 0.63 6.95
CA GLU A 139 -19.92 0.29 8.31
C GLU A 139 -18.92 -0.87 8.33
N GLU A 140 -19.08 -1.84 7.43
CA GLU A 140 -18.19 -3.00 7.30
C GLU A 140 -16.82 -2.59 6.77
N GLU A 141 -16.76 -1.80 5.69
CA GLU A 141 -15.52 -1.28 5.12
C GLU A 141 -14.79 -0.36 6.12
N LEU A 142 -15.53 0.46 6.87
CA LEU A 142 -14.96 1.31 7.92
C LEU A 142 -14.33 0.49 9.05
N LYS A 143 -14.97 -0.62 9.43
CA LYS A 143 -14.44 -1.55 10.44
C LYS A 143 -13.15 -2.22 9.94
N ASP A 144 -13.14 -2.69 8.69
CA ASP A 144 -11.93 -3.25 8.09
C ASP A 144 -10.79 -2.22 8.01
N PHE A 145 -11.08 -1.00 7.55
CA PHE A 145 -10.10 0.09 7.49
C PHE A 145 -9.48 0.38 8.86
N LYS A 146 -10.30 0.47 9.92
CA LYS A 146 -9.82 0.66 11.31
C LYS A 146 -8.99 -0.52 11.80
N ASN A 147 -9.37 -1.75 11.45
CA ASN A 147 -8.60 -2.94 11.80
C ASN A 147 -7.22 -2.93 11.12
N ARG A 148 -7.15 -2.60 9.83
CA ARG A 148 -5.88 -2.47 9.10
C ARG A 148 -5.03 -1.33 9.66
N GLN A 149 -5.63 -0.20 10.04
CA GLN A 149 -4.92 0.89 10.70
C GLN A 149 -4.32 0.45 12.03
N LYS A 150 -5.06 -0.32 12.84
CA LYS A 150 -4.57 -0.90 14.09
C LYS A 150 -3.43 -1.88 13.85
N GLN A 151 -3.54 -2.77 12.86
CA GLN A 151 -2.47 -3.72 12.50
C GLN A 151 -1.16 -3.01 12.15
N VAL A 152 -1.22 -1.86 11.46
CA VAL A 152 -0.04 -1.04 11.16
C VAL A 152 0.62 -0.50 12.42
N VAL A 153 -0.17 -0.04 13.40
CA VAL A 153 0.35 0.44 14.70
C VAL A 153 0.96 -0.71 15.49
N ASP A 154 0.26 -1.83 15.64
CA ASP A 154 0.73 -3.01 16.38
C ASP A 154 2.03 -3.57 15.77
N ARG A 155 2.13 -3.56 14.43
CA ARG A 155 3.35 -3.99 13.73
C ARG A 155 4.52 -3.05 14.02
N ARG A 156 4.28 -1.74 14.00
CA ARG A 156 5.30 -0.74 14.30
C ARG A 156 5.82 -0.86 15.74
N GLU A 157 4.94 -1.06 16.72
CA GLU A 157 5.34 -1.25 18.12
C GLU A 157 6.21 -2.51 18.29
N LYS A 158 5.89 -3.61 17.59
CA LYS A 158 6.73 -4.81 17.57
C LYS A 158 8.11 -4.53 17.00
N GLU A 159 8.18 -3.82 15.89
CA GLU A 159 9.45 -3.42 15.26
C GLU A 159 10.30 -2.52 16.18
N GLU A 160 9.68 -1.55 16.86
CA GLU A 160 10.35 -0.66 17.82
C GLU A 160 10.90 -1.45 19.02
N ASN A 161 10.13 -2.42 19.54
CA ASN A 161 10.57 -3.31 20.61
C ASN A 161 11.78 -4.18 20.21
N GLU A 162 11.77 -4.74 19.00
CA GLU A 162 12.91 -5.50 18.46
C GLU A 162 14.13 -4.60 18.22
N CYS A 163 13.92 -3.38 17.71
CA CYS A 163 14.98 -2.38 17.57
C CYS A 163 15.61 -2.03 18.93
N ALA A 164 14.79 -1.85 19.98
CA ALA A 164 15.26 -1.58 21.33
C ALA A 164 16.09 -2.73 21.91
N LYS A 165 15.69 -4.00 21.65
CA LYS A 165 16.47 -5.18 22.02
C LYS A 165 17.82 -5.20 21.31
N LEU A 166 17.84 -4.95 20.01
CA LEU A 166 19.08 -4.90 19.23
C LEU A 166 20.01 -3.78 19.72
N ARG A 167 19.50 -2.57 19.95
CA ARG A 167 20.27 -1.45 20.54
C ARG A 167 21.01 -1.87 21.81
N ARG A 168 20.32 -2.54 22.74
CA ARG A 168 20.95 -3.03 23.99
C ARG A 168 22.07 -4.03 23.71
N GLN A 169 21.89 -4.93 22.74
CA GLN A 169 22.93 -5.89 22.34
C GLN A 169 24.15 -5.20 21.73
N VAL A 170 23.91 -4.22 20.84
CA VAL A 170 24.96 -3.41 20.22
C VAL A 170 25.78 -2.66 21.26
N GLU A 171 25.13 -1.97 22.19
CA GLU A 171 25.82 -1.21 23.23
C GLU A 171 26.65 -2.13 24.16
N ARG A 172 26.15 -3.34 24.45
CA ARG A 172 26.91 -4.35 25.20
C ARG A 172 28.15 -4.82 24.45
N ALA A 173 28.06 -5.03 23.13
CA ALA A 173 29.18 -5.45 22.30
C ALA A 173 30.24 -4.34 22.17
N LYS A 174 29.80 -3.08 21.99
CA LYS A 174 30.68 -1.90 21.97
C LYS A 174 31.50 -1.77 23.25
N ARG A 175 30.89 -1.91 24.44
CA ARG A 175 31.60 -1.90 25.73
C ARG A 175 32.68 -2.97 25.84
N LYS A 176 32.48 -4.12 25.18
CA LYS A 176 33.44 -5.22 25.11
C LYS A 176 34.47 -5.07 23.98
N HIS A 177 34.46 -3.94 23.26
CA HIS A 177 35.33 -3.68 22.11
C HIS A 177 35.21 -4.76 21.03
N GLN A 178 34.02 -5.37 20.89
CA GLN A 178 33.77 -6.38 19.86
C GLN A 178 33.30 -5.69 18.58
N GLN A 179 34.09 -5.82 17.52
CA GLN A 179 33.71 -5.37 16.17
C GLN A 179 33.16 -6.55 15.37
N PHE A 180 31.98 -6.40 14.76
CA PHE A 180 31.31 -7.49 14.05
C PHE A 180 31.95 -7.75 12.67
N LEU A 181 31.75 -6.84 11.72
CA LEU A 181 32.41 -6.81 10.41
C LEU A 181 32.70 -5.35 10.06
N SER A 182 33.44 -5.11 8.98
CA SER A 182 33.63 -3.76 8.44
C SER A 182 33.22 -3.74 6.98
N ILE A 183 32.27 -2.88 6.61
CA ILE A 183 31.71 -2.79 5.26
C ILE A 183 32.75 -2.32 4.24
N GLY A 184 33.80 -1.61 4.69
CA GLY A 184 34.91 -1.18 3.85
C GLY A 184 35.88 -2.29 3.45
N ASN A 185 35.80 -3.48 4.08
CA ASN A 185 36.63 -4.63 3.79
C ASN A 185 35.86 -5.65 2.94
N ILE A 186 36.56 -6.42 2.10
CA ILE A 186 35.94 -7.49 1.31
C ILE A 186 35.53 -8.64 2.24
N TRP A 187 34.28 -9.07 2.14
CA TRP A 187 33.75 -10.18 2.93
C TRP A 187 33.84 -11.51 2.19
N ASN A 188 34.19 -12.57 2.93
CA ASN A 188 34.09 -13.93 2.42
C ASN A 188 32.63 -14.44 2.41
N ARG A 189 32.39 -15.57 1.75
CA ARG A 189 31.04 -16.15 1.60
C ARG A 189 30.33 -16.40 2.93
N LYS A 190 31.04 -16.85 3.97
CA LYS A 190 30.45 -17.10 5.30
C LYS A 190 30.01 -15.79 5.96
N GLN A 191 30.83 -14.75 5.90
CA GLN A 191 30.52 -13.42 6.45
C GLN A 191 29.30 -12.80 5.76
N LYS A 192 29.23 -12.88 4.41
CA LYS A 192 28.07 -12.44 3.64
C LYS A 192 26.79 -13.15 4.10
N GLN A 193 26.85 -14.48 4.27
CA GLN A 193 25.71 -15.27 4.73
C GLN A 193 25.31 -14.93 6.17
N THR A 194 26.26 -14.72 7.09
CA THR A 194 25.98 -14.31 8.46
C THR A 194 25.29 -12.94 8.51
N PHE A 195 25.79 -11.98 7.75
CA PHE A 195 25.18 -10.64 7.67
C PHE A 195 23.79 -10.68 7.05
N SER A 196 23.62 -11.38 5.93
CA SER A 196 22.33 -11.56 5.26
C SER A 196 21.28 -12.16 6.19
N GLY A 197 21.65 -13.19 6.97
CA GLY A 197 20.74 -13.78 7.98
C GLY A 197 20.31 -12.77 9.06
N GLY A 198 21.17 -11.83 9.45
CA GLY A 198 20.80 -10.75 10.36
C GLY A 198 19.87 -9.71 9.72
N VAL A 199 20.12 -9.33 8.46
CA VAL A 199 19.26 -8.41 7.70
C VAL A 199 17.85 -8.96 7.51
N SER A 200 17.72 -10.28 7.28
CA SER A 200 16.42 -10.96 7.22
C SER A 200 15.75 -11.07 8.59
N LYS A 201 16.50 -11.10 9.69
CA LYS A 201 15.93 -11.16 11.05
C LYS A 201 15.38 -9.81 11.52
N TYR A 202 16.02 -8.71 11.14
CA TYR A 202 15.65 -7.36 11.57
C TYR A 202 14.91 -6.63 10.44
N GLU A 203 13.59 -6.84 10.36
CA GLU A 203 12.78 -6.47 9.18
C GLU A 203 12.23 -5.04 9.16
N GLY A 204 12.39 -4.26 10.24
CA GLY A 204 12.00 -2.84 10.31
C GLY A 204 13.11 -1.88 9.87
N ALA A 205 12.73 -0.73 9.29
CA ALA A 205 13.69 0.25 8.74
C ALA A 205 14.73 0.71 9.79
N GLU A 206 14.30 0.95 11.04
CA GLU A 206 15.21 1.37 12.11
C GLU A 206 16.10 0.24 12.62
N ALA A 207 15.53 -0.95 12.87
CA ALA A 207 16.28 -2.11 13.35
C ALA A 207 17.35 -2.54 12.32
N ARG A 208 16.99 -2.51 11.03
CA ARG A 208 17.92 -2.77 9.93
C ARG A 208 19.01 -1.74 9.83
N THR A 209 18.66 -0.45 9.87
CA THR A 209 19.66 0.63 9.83
C THR A 209 20.66 0.46 10.95
N LEU A 210 20.19 0.18 12.17
CA LEU A 210 21.05 -0.08 13.31
C LEU A 210 21.92 -1.35 13.15
N TYR A 211 21.37 -2.41 12.54
CA TYR A 211 22.15 -3.60 12.23
C TYR A 211 23.24 -3.32 11.17
N CYS A 212 22.95 -2.48 10.18
CA CYS A 212 23.92 -2.06 9.17
C CYS A 212 25.01 -1.14 9.76
N GLU A 213 24.66 -0.31 10.75
CA GLU A 213 25.64 0.50 11.47
C GLU A 213 26.66 -0.34 12.24
N LEU A 214 26.32 -1.57 12.65
CA LEU A 214 27.29 -2.50 13.27
C LEU A 214 28.47 -2.85 12.36
N VAL A 215 28.25 -2.79 11.05
CA VAL A 215 29.32 -3.00 10.07
C VAL A 215 29.89 -1.70 9.53
N GLY A 216 29.46 -0.55 10.05
CA GLY A 216 29.85 0.78 9.58
C GLY A 216 29.12 1.25 8.33
N LEU A 217 28.01 0.61 7.95
CA LEU A 217 27.17 1.05 6.84
C LEU A 217 26.07 1.98 7.36
N SER A 218 26.27 3.29 7.21
CA SER A 218 25.28 4.33 7.53
C SER A 218 25.03 5.23 6.33
N GLU A 219 23.94 6.01 6.36
CA GLU A 219 23.64 7.01 5.33
C GLU A 219 24.79 8.02 5.19
N GLN A 220 25.33 8.50 6.31
CA GLN A 220 26.50 9.39 6.34
C GLN A 220 27.73 8.75 5.68
N TRP A 221 27.98 7.46 5.95
CA TRP A 221 29.08 6.73 5.33
C TRP A 221 28.88 6.59 3.81
N ILE A 222 27.68 6.26 3.35
CA ILE A 222 27.37 6.12 1.91
C ILE A 222 27.61 7.44 1.17
N HIS A 223 27.22 8.57 1.76
CA HIS A 223 27.44 9.87 1.13
C HIS A 223 28.93 10.26 1.06
N GLY A 224 29.70 9.98 2.12
CA GLY A 224 31.13 10.30 2.20
C GLY A 224 32.09 9.26 1.61
N ALA A 225 31.62 8.07 1.26
CA ALA A 225 32.47 6.98 0.76
C ALA A 225 33.00 7.25 -0.65
N SER A 226 34.25 6.83 -0.89
CA SER A 226 34.86 6.80 -2.22
C SER A 226 34.20 5.75 -3.12
N GLU A 227 34.32 5.90 -4.44
CA GLU A 227 33.76 4.94 -5.40
C GLU A 227 34.23 3.50 -5.13
N LYS A 228 35.51 3.31 -4.78
CA LYS A 228 36.07 2.01 -4.44
C LYS A 228 35.36 1.39 -3.22
N GLN A 229 35.09 2.18 -2.18
CA GLN A 229 34.38 1.72 -0.99
C GLN A 229 32.92 1.37 -1.29
N LEU A 230 32.24 2.18 -2.12
CA LEU A 230 30.86 1.92 -2.53
C LEU A 230 30.74 0.60 -3.31
N ARG A 231 31.68 0.31 -4.21
CA ARG A 231 31.73 -0.96 -4.94
C ARG A 231 32.00 -2.17 -4.04
N ILE A 232 32.91 -2.04 -3.06
CA ILE A 232 33.15 -3.10 -2.07
C ILE A 232 31.88 -3.37 -1.26
N ALA A 233 31.21 -2.32 -0.78
CA ALA A 233 29.94 -2.45 -0.06
C ALA A 233 28.87 -3.12 -0.92
N ALA A 234 28.68 -2.69 -2.17
CA ALA A 234 27.73 -3.28 -3.10
C ALA A 234 28.02 -4.78 -3.35
N GLY A 235 29.29 -5.15 -3.52
CA GLY A 235 29.71 -6.54 -3.70
C GLY A 235 29.55 -7.40 -2.44
N ASN A 236 29.74 -6.83 -1.24
CA ASN A 236 29.50 -7.50 0.04
C ASN A 236 28.01 -7.81 0.25
N LEU A 237 27.15 -6.89 -0.17
CA LEU A 237 25.69 -6.98 -0.05
C LEU A 237 25.02 -7.67 -1.24
N GLU A 238 25.81 -8.14 -2.22
CA GLU A 238 25.33 -8.83 -3.42
C GLU A 238 24.35 -7.97 -4.24
N LEU A 239 24.55 -6.65 -4.23
CA LEU A 239 23.75 -5.67 -4.97
C LEU A 239 24.21 -5.51 -6.43
N ASP A 240 25.42 -5.96 -6.75
CA ASP A 240 25.96 -5.98 -8.10
C ASP A 240 25.30 -7.08 -8.92
N SER A 241 24.19 -6.75 -9.58
CA SER A 241 23.70 -7.50 -10.74
C SER A 241 24.69 -7.27 -11.88
N SER A 242 25.74 -8.07 -11.96
CA SER A 242 26.47 -8.21 -13.21
C SER A 242 25.47 -8.55 -14.32
N TYR A 243 25.36 -7.66 -15.31
CA TYR A 243 24.76 -7.89 -16.63
C TYR A 243 23.38 -8.57 -16.68
N ALA A 244 22.31 -7.79 -16.60
CA ALA A 244 21.04 -8.16 -17.25
C ALA A 244 20.96 -7.46 -18.62
N PRO A 245 21.04 -8.18 -19.76
CA PRO A 245 20.95 -7.56 -21.08
C PRO A 245 19.56 -6.93 -21.26
N GLY A 246 19.51 -5.69 -21.75
CA GLY A 246 18.25 -5.00 -22.11
C GLY A 246 17.69 -3.98 -21.11
N ARG A 247 18.44 -3.55 -20.08
CA ARG A 247 17.98 -2.50 -19.14
C ARG A 247 18.78 -1.20 -19.24
N ARG A 248 18.05 -0.07 -19.20
CA ARG A 248 18.60 1.31 -19.19
C ARG A 248 19.37 1.69 -17.92
N TYR A 249 19.31 0.89 -16.86
CA TYR A 249 19.93 1.19 -15.57
C TYR A 249 20.91 0.07 -15.19
N LEU A 250 22.12 0.19 -15.69
CA LEU A 250 23.29 -0.47 -15.12
C LEU A 250 23.79 0.42 -13.97
N LEU A 251 24.37 -0.16 -12.92
CA LEU A 251 25.15 0.54 -11.90
C LEU A 251 26.41 1.16 -12.56
N LYS A 252 26.21 2.16 -13.43
CA LYS A 252 27.28 2.75 -14.27
C LYS A 252 27.99 3.85 -13.52
N THR A 253 27.25 4.58 -12.69
CA THR A 253 27.76 5.75 -12.00
C THR A 253 27.86 5.51 -10.50
N PRO A 254 28.76 6.24 -9.80
CA PRO A 254 28.80 6.23 -8.34
C PRO A 254 27.47 6.62 -7.69
N GLY A 255 26.66 7.46 -8.36
CA GLY A 255 25.32 7.85 -7.88
C GLY A 255 24.35 6.67 -7.82
N ASP A 256 24.31 5.85 -8.88
CA ASP A 256 23.43 4.67 -8.93
C ASP A 256 23.74 3.66 -7.81
N VAL A 257 25.03 3.51 -7.47
CA VAL A 257 25.48 2.63 -6.38
C VAL A 257 25.04 3.18 -5.02
N LYS A 258 25.15 4.51 -4.81
CA LYS A 258 24.67 5.15 -3.57
C LYS A 258 23.17 4.95 -3.40
N ASP A 259 22.38 5.21 -4.44
CA ASP A 259 20.92 5.06 -4.38
C ASP A 259 20.52 3.62 -4.08
N ARG A 260 21.21 2.64 -4.68
CA ARG A 260 21.01 1.21 -4.38
C ARG A 260 21.36 0.84 -2.94
N LEU A 261 22.44 1.38 -2.37
CA LEU A 261 22.81 1.15 -0.98
C LEU A 261 21.82 1.80 -0.01
N LEU A 262 21.34 3.01 -0.32
CA LEU A 262 20.30 3.68 0.46
C LEU A 262 18.97 2.90 0.41
N LEU A 263 18.63 2.36 -0.76
CA LEU A 263 17.47 1.51 -0.92
C LEU A 263 17.64 0.18 -0.13
N PHE A 264 18.84 -0.39 -0.11
CA PHE A 264 19.15 -1.59 0.69
C PHE A 264 18.94 -1.35 2.19
N LEU A 265 19.43 -0.21 2.71
CA LEU A 265 19.25 0.15 4.12
C LEU A 265 17.77 0.17 4.53
N LYS A 266 16.87 0.48 3.61
CA LYS A 266 15.44 0.59 3.90
C LYS A 266 14.59 -0.61 3.48
N TYR A 267 14.89 -1.30 2.38
CA TYR A 267 13.97 -2.22 1.70
C TYR A 267 14.54 -3.59 1.26
N SER A 268 15.67 -4.04 1.81
CA SER A 268 16.28 -5.34 1.44
C SER A 268 16.00 -6.49 2.39
#